data_AF-A0A9P1AC64-F1
#
_entry.id   AF-A0A9P1AC64-F1
#
_cell.length_a   1.000
_cell.length_b   1.000
_cell.length_c   1.000
_cell.angle_alpha   90.00
_cell.angle_beta   90.00
_cell.angle_gamma   90.00
#
_symmetry.space_group_name_H-M   'P 1'
#
loop_
_entity.id
_entity.type
_entity.pdbx_description
1 polymer ?
#
loop_
_entity_poly.entity_id
_entity_poly.type
_entity_poly.pdbx_seq_one_letter_code
_entity_poly.pdbx_strand_id
1 'polypeptide(L)'
;MEGITGSPIIQPLEPEMRHALLKAVQFLERKYDVVAQRIELPSAKHVMEYFTLSMHEDTTDPAFNKLMLCTSGTKGEVNCYTEIFKFFAGASKHTLSGIVAGIIDSKDPPFSESHTKDMLYKRDRLKRQVKELLGTDGILLFPSWPCTAMFHNEPILAPFNFCYTALWNVLSVPVVQCPLGLDSSGLPLGVQVIGNQYTDRNLISVAQVLEEGFNGWTPAGPL
;
A
#
# COMPACT_ATOMS: atom_id res chain seq x y z
N MET A 1 -6.18 4.13 12.77
CA MET A 1 -6.51 4.89 11.55
C MET A 1 -7.39 4.03 10.65
N GLU A 2 -8.46 4.58 10.08
CA GLU A 2 -9.43 3.84 9.26
C GLU A 2 -9.29 4.20 7.77
N GLY A 3 -8.09 3.97 7.21
CA GLY A 3 -7.75 4.34 5.84
C GLY A 3 -7.09 5.71 5.70
N ILE A 4 -6.86 6.15 4.46
CA ILE A 4 -6.20 7.42 4.13
C ILE A 4 -7.27 8.45 3.78
N THR A 5 -7.43 9.47 4.63
CA THR A 5 -8.45 10.51 4.46
C THR A 5 -7.86 11.82 3.96
N GLY A 6 -8.68 12.64 3.30
CA GLY A 6 -8.27 13.98 2.85
C GLY A 6 -7.45 14.00 1.55
N SER A 7 -7.36 12.88 0.84
CA SER A 7 -6.86 12.82 -0.54
C SER A 7 -8.04 12.63 -1.50
N PRO A 8 -8.19 13.45 -2.57
CA PRO A 8 -9.31 13.33 -3.51
C PRO A 8 -9.16 12.17 -4.49
N ILE A 9 -7.97 11.57 -4.59
CA ILE A 9 -7.64 10.51 -5.56
C ILE A 9 -7.59 9.11 -4.95
N ILE A 10 -7.59 9.00 -3.62
CA ILE A 10 -7.56 7.72 -2.90
C ILE A 10 -8.97 7.39 -2.43
N GLN A 11 -9.45 6.19 -2.73
CA GLN A 11 -10.78 5.76 -2.33
C GLN A 11 -10.89 5.70 -0.79
N PRO A 12 -12.00 6.22 -0.20
CA PRO A 12 -12.26 6.08 1.21
C PRO A 12 -12.52 4.61 1.58
N LEU A 13 -12.31 4.28 2.85
CA LEU A 13 -12.55 2.93 3.36
C LEU A 13 -14.05 2.57 3.35
N GLU A 14 -14.39 1.47 2.70
CA GLU A 14 -15.74 0.93 2.65
C GLU A 14 -16.19 0.30 3.99
N PRO A 15 -17.50 0.23 4.26
CA PRO A 15 -18.03 -0.31 5.50
C PRO A 15 -17.57 -1.73 5.83
N GLU A 16 -17.50 -2.63 4.84
CA GLU A 16 -17.07 -4.02 5.01
C GLU A 16 -15.62 -4.09 5.50
N MET A 17 -14.73 -3.31 4.88
CA MET A 17 -13.32 -3.25 5.26
C MET A 17 -13.11 -2.59 6.63
N ARG A 18 -13.90 -1.54 6.94
CA ARG A 18 -13.95 -0.95 8.28
C ARG A 18 -14.39 -1.97 9.33
N HIS A 19 -15.45 -2.72 9.03
CA HIS A 19 -15.96 -3.74 9.95
C HIS A 19 -14.92 -4.83 10.22
N ALA A 20 -14.21 -5.31 9.18
CA ALA A 20 -13.13 -6.28 9.31
C ALA A 20 -12.01 -5.77 10.23
N LEU A 21 -11.54 -4.53 10.01
CA LEU A 21 -10.55 -3.89 10.87
C LEU A 21 -11.01 -3.83 12.34
N LEU A 22 -12.22 -3.32 12.58
CA LEU A 22 -12.74 -3.16 13.94
C LEU A 22 -12.97 -4.51 14.64
N LYS A 23 -13.34 -5.55 13.88
CA LYS A 23 -13.47 -6.91 14.41
C LYS A 23 -12.13 -7.47 14.86
N ALA A 24 -11.05 -7.25 14.10
CA ALA A 24 -9.70 -7.64 14.49
C ALA A 24 -9.21 -6.87 15.74
N VAL A 25 -9.49 -5.57 15.81
CA VAL A 25 -9.20 -4.75 17.00
C VAL A 25 -9.91 -5.33 18.23
N GLN A 26 -11.23 -5.50 18.17
CA GLN A 26 -12.03 -6.03 19.27
C GLN A 26 -11.61 -7.43 19.71
N PHE A 27 -11.18 -8.27 18.77
CA PHE A 27 -10.66 -9.60 19.08
C PHE A 27 -9.39 -9.53 19.94
N LEU A 28 -8.43 -8.69 19.58
CA LEU A 28 -7.19 -8.52 20.36
C LEU A 28 -7.45 -7.86 21.72
N GLU A 29 -8.31 -6.84 21.77
CA GLU A 29 -8.71 -6.19 23.01
C GLU A 29 -9.29 -7.20 24.02
N ARG A 30 -10.22 -8.06 23.57
CA ARG A 30 -10.82 -9.08 24.42
C ARG A 30 -9.85 -10.21 24.80
N LYS A 31 -9.01 -10.65 23.87
CA LYS A 31 -8.08 -11.78 24.10
C LYS A 31 -6.98 -11.43 25.09
N TYR A 32 -6.50 -10.19 25.10
CA TYR A 32 -5.37 -9.75 25.93
C TYR A 32 -5.72 -8.75 27.02
N ASP A 33 -7.00 -8.37 27.16
CA ASP A 33 -7.46 -7.35 28.10
C ASP A 33 -6.70 -6.02 27.94
N VAL A 34 -6.60 -5.57 26.68
CA VAL A 34 -5.92 -4.32 26.29
C VAL A 34 -6.92 -3.35 25.65
N VAL A 35 -6.54 -2.07 25.59
CA VAL A 35 -7.34 -1.02 24.94
C VAL A 35 -6.60 -0.50 23.72
N ALA A 36 -7.22 -0.61 22.55
CA ALA A 36 -6.67 -0.06 21.33
C ALA A 36 -6.87 1.46 21.27
N GLN A 37 -5.84 2.16 20.80
CA GLN A 37 -5.91 3.60 20.60
C GLN A 37 -6.12 3.93 19.13
N ARG A 38 -7.19 4.69 18.84
CA ARG A 38 -7.40 5.21 17.49
C ARG A 38 -6.40 6.34 17.23
N ILE A 39 -5.51 6.10 16.28
CA ILE A 39 -4.57 7.12 15.79
C ILE A 39 -5.05 7.73 14.47
N GLU A 40 -4.63 8.97 14.23
CA GLU A 40 -4.76 9.66 12.95
C GLU A 40 -3.40 10.16 12.48
N LEU A 41 -3.12 9.97 11.19
CA LEU A 41 -1.89 10.41 10.54
C LEU A 41 -2.24 11.35 9.39
N PRO A 42 -2.62 12.63 9.65
CA PRO A 42 -3.14 13.53 8.62
C PRO A 42 -2.18 13.75 7.44
N SER A 43 -0.87 13.59 7.67
CA SER A 43 0.15 13.71 6.63
C SER A 43 0.14 12.56 5.63
N ALA A 44 -0.48 11.41 5.95
CA ALA A 44 -0.54 10.25 5.07
C ALA A 44 -1.30 10.50 3.76
N LYS A 45 -2.11 11.57 3.68
CA LYS A 45 -2.79 11.97 2.44
C LYS A 45 -1.84 12.31 1.29
N HIS A 46 -0.58 12.64 1.60
CA HIS A 46 0.49 12.97 0.66
C HIS A 46 1.33 11.75 0.24
N VAL A 47 0.83 10.53 0.49
CA VAL A 47 1.56 9.28 0.22
C VAL A 47 2.00 9.15 -1.24
N MET A 48 1.24 9.67 -2.21
CA MET A 48 1.63 9.61 -3.62
C MET A 48 2.85 10.48 -3.91
N GLU A 49 2.90 11.69 -3.34
CA GLU A 49 4.05 12.58 -3.42
C GLU A 49 5.24 11.96 -2.70
N TYR A 50 5.04 11.36 -1.52
CA TYR A 50 6.12 10.67 -0.79
C TYR A 50 6.66 9.48 -1.56
N PHE A 51 5.79 8.65 -2.13
CA PHE A 51 6.15 7.48 -2.90
C PHE A 51 6.96 7.89 -4.14
N THR A 52 6.45 8.87 -4.89
CA THR A 52 7.15 9.42 -6.07
C THR A 52 8.52 9.93 -5.69
N LEU A 53 8.63 10.76 -4.64
CA LEU A 53 9.92 11.31 -4.21
C LEU A 53 10.88 10.23 -3.72
N SER A 54 10.40 9.20 -3.03
CA SER A 54 11.20 8.05 -2.62
C SER A 54 11.76 7.24 -3.80
N MET A 55 11.08 7.21 -4.95
CA MET A 55 11.62 6.59 -6.17
C MET A 55 12.80 7.37 -6.74
N HIS A 56 12.84 8.70 -6.52
CA HIS A 56 13.89 9.59 -7.02
C HIS A 56 15.05 9.80 -6.03
N GLU A 57 15.03 9.19 -4.85
CA GLU A 57 16.12 9.33 -3.85
C GLU A 57 17.36 8.50 -4.19
N ASP A 58 17.16 7.28 -4.73
CA ASP A 58 18.28 6.46 -5.20
C ASP A 58 18.52 6.72 -6.70
N THR A 59 19.63 7.39 -6.98
CA THR A 59 20.03 7.71 -8.36
C THR A 59 21.04 6.70 -8.93
N THR A 60 21.40 5.68 -8.14
CA THR A 60 22.37 4.66 -8.56
C THR A 60 21.72 3.57 -9.42
N ASP A 61 20.45 3.27 -9.15
CA ASP A 61 19.67 2.31 -9.93
C ASP A 61 19.23 2.92 -11.27
N PRO A 62 19.18 2.09 -12.35
CA PRO A 62 18.63 2.54 -13.61
C PRO A 62 17.11 2.77 -13.47
N ALA A 63 16.63 3.89 -14.01
CA ALA A 63 15.20 4.17 -14.09
C ALA A 63 14.39 3.00 -14.67
N PHE A 64 13.16 2.84 -14.20
CA PHE A 64 12.26 1.73 -14.46
C PHE A 64 12.10 1.44 -15.96
N ASN A 65 12.03 2.48 -16.79
CA ASN A 65 11.91 2.33 -18.24
C ASN A 65 13.10 1.60 -18.90
N LYS A 66 14.27 1.58 -18.25
CA LYS A 66 15.46 0.81 -18.67
C LYS A 66 15.42 -0.65 -18.22
N LEU A 67 14.60 -0.96 -17.22
CA LEU A 67 14.38 -2.30 -16.67
C LEU A 67 13.16 -3.00 -17.28
N MET A 68 12.27 -2.25 -17.94
CA MET A 68 11.04 -2.78 -18.51
C MET A 68 11.32 -3.86 -19.57
N LEU A 69 10.64 -4.99 -19.41
CA LEU A 69 10.54 -6.04 -20.40
C LEU A 69 9.17 -5.94 -21.09
N CYS A 70 9.11 -6.30 -22.37
CA CYS A 70 7.81 -6.53 -23.00
C CYS A 70 7.37 -7.99 -22.78
N THR A 71 6.10 -8.28 -23.04
CA THR A 71 5.51 -9.63 -22.94
C THR A 71 6.21 -10.69 -23.80
N SER A 72 6.93 -10.28 -24.86
CA SER A 72 7.78 -11.17 -25.66
C SER A 72 9.21 -11.34 -25.12
N GLY A 73 9.52 -10.87 -23.91
CA GLY A 73 10.79 -11.10 -23.22
C GLY A 73 11.98 -10.30 -23.78
N THR A 74 11.75 -9.31 -24.65
CA THR A 74 12.86 -8.48 -25.14
C THR A 74 13.33 -7.57 -24.02
N LYS A 75 14.60 -7.72 -23.62
CA LYS A 75 15.29 -6.76 -22.75
C LYS A 75 15.64 -5.52 -23.57
N GLY A 76 15.27 -4.33 -23.10
CA GLY A 76 15.64 -3.08 -23.77
C GLY A 76 15.05 -1.85 -23.08
N GLU A 77 15.66 -0.69 -23.35
CA GLU A 77 15.13 0.60 -22.90
C GLU A 77 13.82 0.91 -23.62
N VAL A 78 12.76 1.12 -22.85
CA VAL A 78 11.43 1.46 -23.36
C VAL A 78 11.26 2.98 -23.37
N ASN A 79 10.90 3.53 -24.52
CA ASN A 79 10.46 4.92 -24.61
C ASN A 79 8.98 5.00 -24.24
N CYS A 80 8.70 5.20 -22.95
CA CYS A 80 7.34 5.23 -22.40
C CYS A 80 6.47 6.35 -23.02
N TYR A 81 7.06 7.48 -23.42
CA TYR A 81 6.33 8.55 -24.12
C TYR A 81 5.83 8.10 -25.50
N THR A 82 6.55 7.21 -26.21
CA THR A 82 6.05 6.64 -27.46
C THR A 82 5.05 5.51 -27.22
N GLU A 83 5.28 4.69 -26.19
CA GLU A 83 4.41 3.57 -25.86
C GLU A 83 3.01 4.01 -25.43
N ILE A 84 2.88 5.19 -24.81
CA ILE A 84 1.55 5.71 -24.44
C ILE A 84 0.65 5.91 -25.68
N PHE A 85 1.20 6.42 -26.78
CA PHE A 85 0.45 6.57 -28.04
C PHE A 85 0.16 5.22 -28.68
N LYS A 86 1.12 4.28 -28.65
CA LYS A 86 0.89 2.92 -29.13
C LYS A 86 -0.19 2.19 -28.33
N PHE A 87 -0.28 2.46 -27.02
CA PHE A 87 -1.30 1.85 -26.17
C PHE A 87 -2.70 2.28 -26.61
N PHE A 88 -2.93 3.58 -26.82
CA PHE A 88 -4.20 4.09 -27.33
C PHE A 88 -4.49 3.67 -28.78
N ALA A 89 -3.46 3.38 -29.57
CA ALA A 89 -3.59 2.80 -30.90
C ALA A 89 -3.75 1.27 -30.91
N GLY A 90 -3.77 0.60 -29.75
CA GLY A 90 -3.88 -0.87 -29.65
C GLY A 90 -2.62 -1.64 -30.11
N ALA A 91 -1.50 -0.94 -30.27
CA ALA A 91 -0.24 -1.48 -30.79
C ALA A 91 0.84 -1.69 -29.71
N SER A 92 0.62 -1.21 -28.48
CA SER A 92 1.60 -1.39 -27.39
C SER A 92 1.57 -2.81 -26.86
N LYS A 93 2.76 -3.33 -26.55
CA LYS A 93 2.95 -4.62 -25.85
C LYS A 93 3.13 -4.45 -24.34
N HIS A 94 2.97 -3.24 -23.83
CA HIS A 94 3.12 -2.90 -22.43
C HIS A 94 1.77 -2.50 -21.83
N THR A 95 1.61 -2.73 -20.53
CA THR A 95 0.41 -2.29 -19.81
C THR A 95 0.45 -0.78 -19.60
N LEU A 96 -0.72 -0.12 -19.58
CA LEU A 96 -0.81 1.31 -19.31
C LEU A 96 -0.11 1.69 -18.00
N SER A 97 -0.33 0.90 -16.94
CA SER A 97 0.30 1.12 -15.63
C SER A 97 1.83 1.08 -15.70
N GLY A 98 2.41 0.13 -16.46
CA GLY A 98 3.86 0.05 -16.63
C GLY A 98 4.42 1.23 -17.43
N ILE A 99 3.71 1.66 -18.48
CA ILE A 99 4.08 2.84 -19.27
C ILE A 99 4.07 4.10 -18.38
N VAL A 100 2.99 4.31 -17.62
CA VAL A 100 2.85 5.47 -16.72
C VAL A 100 3.91 5.46 -15.62
N ALA A 101 4.17 4.31 -14.99
CA ALA A 101 5.23 4.17 -13.99
C ALA A 101 6.61 4.54 -14.56
N GLY A 102 6.92 4.11 -15.79
CA GLY A 102 8.19 4.46 -16.45
C GLY A 102 8.32 5.94 -16.81
N ILE A 103 7.21 6.65 -17.01
CA ILE A 103 7.22 8.11 -17.17
C ILE A 103 7.48 8.79 -15.82
N ILE A 104 6.80 8.36 -14.75
CA ILE A 104 6.93 8.94 -13.40
C ILE A 104 8.34 8.74 -12.83
N ASP A 105 8.94 7.59 -13.07
CA ASP A 105 10.30 7.25 -12.62
C ASP A 105 11.41 7.86 -13.50
N SER A 106 11.06 8.60 -14.55
CA SER A 106 12.06 9.23 -15.40
C SER A 106 12.79 10.38 -14.68
N LYS A 107 14.10 10.45 -14.89
CA LYS A 107 15.18 11.22 -14.20
C LYS A 107 14.88 12.33 -13.17
N ASP A 108 13.86 13.16 -13.34
CA ASP A 108 13.62 14.30 -12.46
C ASP A 108 12.25 14.17 -11.77
N PRO A 109 12.16 14.42 -10.46
CA PRO A 109 10.88 14.44 -9.78
C PRO A 109 9.98 15.52 -10.41
N PRO A 110 8.67 15.26 -10.58
CA PRO A 110 7.76 16.15 -11.30
C PRO A 110 7.35 17.40 -10.49
N PHE A 111 8.12 17.77 -9.46
CA PHE A 111 7.77 18.78 -8.46
C PHE A 111 8.83 19.88 -8.39
N SER A 112 8.42 21.08 -7.98
CA SER A 112 9.36 22.19 -7.73
C SER A 112 10.27 21.87 -6.54
N GLU A 113 11.48 22.42 -6.53
CA GLU A 113 12.46 22.19 -5.45
C GLU A 113 11.89 22.51 -4.05
N SER A 114 11.13 23.60 -3.94
CA SER A 114 10.47 23.98 -2.68
C SER A 114 9.42 22.96 -2.24
N HIS A 115 8.64 22.42 -3.19
CA HIS A 115 7.62 21.42 -2.89
C HIS A 115 8.26 20.09 -2.50
N THR A 116 9.29 19.67 -3.22
CA THR A 116 10.10 18.49 -2.90
C THR A 116 10.63 18.56 -1.48
N LYS A 117 11.26 19.66 -1.09
CA LYS A 117 11.77 19.85 0.29
C LYS A 117 10.68 19.77 1.35
N ASP A 118 9.52 20.40 1.12
CA ASP A 118 8.38 20.35 2.05
C ASP A 118 7.81 18.92 2.20
N MET A 119 7.67 18.20 1.08
CA MET A 119 7.16 16.82 1.10
C MET A 119 8.13 15.85 1.78
N LEU A 120 9.44 15.94 1.49
CA LEU A 120 10.47 15.15 2.17
C LEU A 120 10.47 15.41 3.68
N TYR A 121 10.39 16.68 4.10
CA TYR A 121 10.30 17.03 5.52
C TYR A 121 9.07 16.39 6.19
N LYS A 122 7.90 16.48 5.56
CA LYS A 122 6.66 15.89 6.10
C LYS A 122 6.72 14.36 6.16
N ARG A 123 7.27 13.72 5.12
CA ARG A 123 7.50 12.27 5.08
C ARG A 123 8.40 11.81 6.22
N ASP A 124 9.54 12.47 6.41
CA ASP A 124 10.52 12.09 7.43
C ASP A 124 10.00 12.37 8.85
N ARG A 125 9.19 13.42 9.02
CA ARG A 125 8.45 13.66 10.27
C ARG A 125 7.44 12.55 10.53
N LEU A 126 6.67 12.13 9.53
CA LEU A 126 5.70 11.03 9.65
C LEU A 126 6.41 9.71 9.99
N LYS A 127 7.54 9.42 9.36
CA LYS A 127 8.38 8.24 9.65
C LYS A 127 8.85 8.23 11.11
N ARG A 128 9.34 9.36 11.63
CA ARG A 128 9.70 9.49 13.06
C ARG A 128 8.49 9.31 13.98
N GLN A 129 7.37 9.95 13.66
CA GLN A 129 6.13 9.84 14.44
C GLN A 129 5.65 8.39 14.55
N VAL A 130 5.64 7.65 13.44
CA VAL A 130 5.24 6.23 13.43
C VAL A 130 6.24 5.37 14.21
N LYS A 131 7.55 5.61 14.05
CA LYS A 131 8.58 4.91 14.82
C LYS A 131 8.44 5.12 16.33
N GLU A 132 8.23 6.35 16.78
CA GLU A 132 8.04 6.69 18.19
C GLU A 132 6.75 6.09 18.75
N LEU A 133 5.67 6.15 17.98
CA LEU A 133 4.38 5.59 18.35
C LEU A 133 4.43 4.07 18.55
N LEU A 134 5.10 3.35 17.65
CA LEU A 134 5.21 1.89 17.73
C LEU A 134 6.19 1.44 18.83
N GLY A 135 7.13 2.30 19.25
CA GLY A 135 8.05 1.98 20.34
C GLY A 135 8.82 0.68 20.09
N THR A 136 8.95 -0.16 21.11
CA THR A 136 9.71 -1.42 21.03
C THR A 136 8.88 -2.59 20.48
N ASP A 137 7.62 -2.67 20.88
CA ASP A 137 6.74 -3.84 20.68
C ASP A 137 5.31 -3.48 20.29
N GLY A 138 5.03 -2.20 20.06
CA GLY A 138 3.73 -1.73 19.59
C GLY A 138 3.42 -2.19 18.17
N ILE A 139 2.14 -2.45 17.93
CA ILE A 139 1.60 -2.76 16.61
C ILE A 139 0.55 -1.74 16.21
N LEU A 140 0.43 -1.51 14.91
CA LEU A 140 -0.65 -0.73 14.32
C LEU A 140 -1.46 -1.63 13.40
N LEU A 141 -2.77 -1.67 13.61
CA LEU A 141 -3.72 -2.28 12.67
C LEU A 141 -4.21 -1.25 11.67
N PHE A 142 -4.20 -1.62 10.39
CA PHE A 142 -4.64 -0.78 9.29
C PHE A 142 -5.36 -1.61 8.22
N PRO A 143 -6.37 -1.06 7.51
CA PRO A 143 -7.04 -1.81 6.44
C PRO A 143 -6.07 -2.22 5.34
N SER A 144 -6.26 -3.40 4.77
CA SER A 144 -5.44 -3.87 3.65
C SER A 144 -5.66 -3.12 2.35
N TRP A 145 -6.91 -2.74 2.11
CA TRP A 145 -7.39 -2.10 0.90
C TRP A 145 -8.66 -1.32 1.24
N PRO A 146 -9.07 -0.31 0.45
CA PRO A 146 -10.31 0.43 0.71
C PRO A 146 -11.58 -0.40 0.53
N CYS A 147 -11.56 -1.42 -0.33
CA CYS A 147 -12.70 -2.26 -0.71
C CYS A 147 -12.30 -3.74 -0.80
N THR A 148 -13.28 -4.64 -0.91
CA THR A 148 -13.03 -6.04 -1.27
C THR A 148 -12.63 -6.17 -2.75
N ALA A 149 -12.39 -7.40 -3.22
CA ALA A 149 -11.87 -7.62 -4.56
C ALA A 149 -12.77 -6.99 -5.64
N MET A 150 -12.22 -6.01 -6.37
CA MET A 150 -12.86 -5.36 -7.51
C MET A 150 -13.01 -6.32 -8.70
N PHE A 151 -13.96 -6.03 -9.57
CA PHE A 151 -14.14 -6.78 -10.82
C PHE A 151 -12.95 -6.59 -11.77
N HIS A 152 -12.85 -7.47 -12.77
CA HIS A 152 -11.80 -7.35 -13.77
C HIS A 152 -11.88 -5.99 -14.48
N ASN A 153 -10.74 -5.34 -14.65
CA ASN A 153 -10.58 -3.98 -15.24
C ASN A 153 -11.11 -2.81 -14.42
N GLU A 154 -11.92 -3.03 -13.38
CA GLU A 154 -12.36 -1.96 -12.47
C GLU A 154 -11.21 -1.24 -11.74
N PRO A 155 -10.11 -1.91 -11.32
CA PRO A 155 -8.97 -1.23 -10.68
C PRO A 155 -8.33 -0.12 -11.52
N ILE A 156 -8.56 -0.09 -12.84
CA ILE A 156 -8.09 0.99 -13.73
C ILE A 156 -8.71 2.34 -13.34
N LEU A 157 -9.92 2.33 -12.76
CA LEU A 157 -10.63 3.52 -12.27
C LEU A 157 -10.19 3.92 -10.85
N ALA A 158 -9.46 3.06 -10.16
CA ALA A 158 -8.97 3.27 -8.80
C ALA A 158 -7.44 3.04 -8.68
N PRO A 159 -6.62 3.66 -9.56
CA PRO A 159 -5.21 3.32 -9.70
C PRO A 159 -4.37 3.69 -8.47
N PHE A 160 -4.89 4.54 -7.57
CA PHE A 160 -4.20 5.01 -6.38
C PHE A 160 -4.58 4.25 -5.11
N ASN A 161 -5.45 3.23 -5.18
CA ASN A 161 -5.78 2.43 -3.99
C ASN A 161 -4.56 1.69 -3.41
N PHE A 162 -3.51 1.46 -4.22
CA PHE A 162 -2.23 0.91 -3.74
C PHE A 162 -1.54 1.80 -2.69
N CYS A 163 -1.96 3.06 -2.52
CA CYS A 163 -1.53 3.91 -1.43
C CYS A 163 -1.68 3.29 -0.04
N TYR A 164 -2.67 2.40 0.15
CA TYR A 164 -2.89 1.69 1.42
C TYR A 164 -1.73 0.76 1.80
N THR A 165 -0.94 0.31 0.83
CA THR A 165 0.27 -0.51 1.06
C THR A 165 1.54 0.31 0.84
N ALA A 166 1.56 1.20 -0.16
CA ALA A 166 2.69 2.06 -0.45
C ALA A 166 3.08 3.00 0.69
N LEU A 167 2.12 3.43 1.52
CA LEU A 167 2.42 4.23 2.71
C LEU A 167 3.47 3.56 3.59
N TRP A 168 3.37 2.26 3.83
CA TRP A 168 4.27 1.54 4.72
C TRP A 168 5.64 1.30 4.09
N ASN A 169 5.70 1.13 2.76
CA ASN A 169 6.96 1.08 2.00
C ASN A 169 7.74 2.39 2.16
N VAL A 170 7.05 3.53 1.96
CA VAL A 170 7.63 4.88 2.12
C VAL A 170 8.19 5.08 3.53
N LEU A 171 7.46 4.63 4.55
CA LEU A 171 7.91 4.75 5.94
C LEU A 171 8.98 3.72 6.33
N SER A 172 9.24 2.73 5.46
CA SER A 172 10.23 1.66 5.65
C SER A 172 10.02 0.88 6.96
N VAL A 173 8.77 0.47 7.19
CA VAL A 173 8.35 -0.34 8.35
C VAL A 173 7.86 -1.72 7.90
N PRO A 174 8.10 -2.79 8.69
CA PRO A 174 7.62 -4.12 8.36
C PRO A 174 6.10 -4.20 8.52
N VAL A 175 5.47 -4.97 7.63
CA VAL A 175 4.03 -5.22 7.61
C VAL A 175 3.77 -6.69 7.33
N VAL A 176 2.83 -7.29 8.05
CA VAL A 176 2.24 -8.59 7.71
C VAL A 176 0.77 -8.41 7.34
N GLN A 177 0.35 -9.10 6.30
CA GLN A 177 -1.03 -9.10 5.82
C GLN A 177 -1.75 -10.35 6.36
N CYS A 178 -2.82 -10.14 7.13
CA CYS A 178 -3.54 -11.21 7.82
C CYS A 178 -4.95 -11.37 7.24
N PRO A 179 -5.33 -12.56 6.72
CA PRO A 179 -6.70 -12.86 6.34
C PRO A 179 -7.64 -12.83 7.54
N LEU A 180 -8.86 -12.32 7.35
CA LEU A 180 -9.89 -12.22 8.38
C LEU A 180 -11.19 -12.97 8.01
N GLY A 181 -11.08 -13.95 7.12
CA GLY A 181 -12.20 -14.69 6.55
C GLY A 181 -12.76 -14.04 5.29
N LEU A 182 -14.03 -14.33 4.99
CA LEU A 182 -14.73 -13.85 3.79
C LEU A 182 -15.84 -12.87 4.16
N ASP A 183 -16.14 -11.95 3.25
CA ASP A 183 -17.30 -11.06 3.34
C ASP A 183 -18.62 -11.80 3.01
N SER A 184 -19.72 -11.06 3.03
CA SER A 184 -21.06 -11.60 2.71
C SER A 184 -21.21 -12.09 1.26
N SER A 185 -20.32 -11.67 0.36
CA SER A 185 -20.26 -12.06 -1.04
C SER A 185 -19.23 -13.18 -1.29
N GLY A 186 -18.57 -13.68 -0.23
CA GLY A 186 -17.54 -14.70 -0.33
C GLY A 186 -16.16 -14.19 -0.75
N LEU A 187 -15.92 -12.87 -0.71
CA LEU A 187 -14.63 -12.26 -1.06
C LEU A 187 -13.70 -12.16 0.15
N PRO A 188 -12.38 -12.34 -0.01
CA PRO A 188 -11.44 -12.26 1.09
C PRO A 188 -11.39 -10.90 1.78
N LEU A 189 -11.43 -10.92 3.12
CA LEU A 189 -11.16 -9.79 3.99
C LEU A 189 -9.75 -9.90 4.59
N GLY A 190 -9.17 -8.77 4.96
CA GLY A 190 -7.86 -8.75 5.61
C GLY A 190 -7.55 -7.47 6.37
N VAL A 191 -6.50 -7.56 7.18
CA VAL A 191 -5.91 -6.42 7.90
C VAL A 191 -4.39 -6.45 7.75
N GLN A 192 -3.78 -5.27 7.63
CA GLN A 192 -2.34 -5.08 7.76
C GLN A 192 -1.99 -4.90 9.23
N VAL A 193 -1.00 -5.67 9.71
CA VAL A 193 -0.36 -5.46 11.01
C VAL A 193 1.02 -4.87 10.78
N ILE A 194 1.21 -3.63 11.23
CA ILE A 194 2.42 -2.84 11.04
C ILE A 194 3.20 -2.83 12.35
N GLY A 195 4.50 -3.09 12.29
CA GLY A 195 5.40 -3.09 13.43
C GLY A 195 6.52 -2.06 13.25
N ASN A 196 7.34 -1.88 14.29
CA ASN A 196 8.55 -1.09 14.14
C ASN A 196 9.64 -1.88 13.39
N GLN A 197 10.68 -1.21 12.92
CA GLN A 197 11.81 -1.88 12.26
C GLN A 197 12.36 -3.01 13.12
N TYR A 198 12.66 -4.15 12.48
CA TYR A 198 13.21 -5.36 13.10
C TYR A 198 12.28 -6.09 14.09
N THR A 199 10.96 -5.85 14.00
CA THR A 199 9.94 -6.53 14.83
C THR A 199 9.17 -7.63 14.08
N ASP A 200 9.71 -8.13 12.97
CA ASP A 200 9.08 -9.14 12.10
C ASP A 200 8.61 -10.38 12.87
N ARG A 201 9.38 -10.82 13.88
CA ARG A 201 8.98 -11.92 14.78
C ARG A 201 7.67 -11.62 15.53
N ASN A 202 7.50 -10.39 16.02
CA ASN A 202 6.29 -9.97 16.71
C ASN A 202 5.11 -9.96 15.75
N LEU A 203 5.32 -9.48 14.51
CA LEU A 203 4.29 -9.49 13.48
C LEU A 203 3.82 -10.90 13.12
N ILE A 204 4.76 -11.85 12.96
CA ILE A 204 4.41 -13.27 12.73
C ILE A 204 3.59 -13.83 13.91
N SER A 205 3.96 -13.47 15.15
CA SER A 205 3.25 -13.93 16.35
C SER A 205 1.82 -13.38 16.40
N VAL A 206 1.63 -12.10 16.05
CA VAL A 206 0.29 -11.50 15.95
C VAL A 206 -0.51 -12.11 14.81
N ALA A 207 0.13 -12.43 13.67
CA ALA A 207 -0.55 -13.10 12.55
C ALA A 207 -1.08 -14.48 12.95
N GLN A 208 -0.32 -15.28 13.70
CA GLN A 208 -0.78 -16.57 14.23
C GLN A 208 -2.00 -16.41 15.14
N VAL A 209 -1.98 -15.40 16.00
CA VAL A 209 -3.09 -15.10 16.91
C VAL A 209 -4.36 -14.68 16.16
N LEU A 210 -4.21 -13.89 15.08
CA LEU A 210 -5.33 -13.53 14.21
C LEU A 210 -5.82 -14.75 13.41
N GLU A 211 -4.93 -15.61 12.94
CA GLU A 211 -5.31 -16.86 12.27
C GLU A 211 -6.16 -17.74 13.18
N GLU A 212 -5.80 -17.92 14.45
CA GLU A 212 -6.61 -18.63 15.45
C GLU A 212 -7.99 -18.01 15.67
N GLY A 213 -8.09 -16.68 15.61
CA GLY A 213 -9.36 -15.96 15.83
C GLY A 213 -10.29 -15.93 14.63
N PHE A 214 -9.74 -16.08 13.41
CA PHE A 214 -10.45 -15.83 12.16
C PHE A 214 -10.40 -17.00 11.17
N ASN A 215 -9.89 -18.16 11.60
CA ASN A 215 -9.69 -19.38 10.79
C ASN A 215 -8.70 -19.22 9.62
N GLY A 216 -7.88 -18.15 9.64
CA GLY A 216 -6.83 -17.92 8.66
C GLY A 216 -7.31 -17.86 7.20
N TRP A 217 -6.45 -18.34 6.30
CA TRP A 217 -6.77 -18.46 4.89
C TRP A 217 -7.73 -19.62 4.63
N THR A 218 -8.77 -19.35 3.83
CA THR A 218 -9.69 -20.37 3.35
C THR A 218 -9.61 -20.48 1.82
N PRO A 219 -9.60 -21.69 1.24
CA PRO A 219 -9.63 -21.87 -0.21
C PRO A 219 -10.87 -21.21 -0.83
N ALA A 220 -10.67 -20.52 -1.96
CA ALA A 220 -11.75 -19.97 -2.77
C ALA A 220 -12.43 -21.09 -3.59
N GLY A 221 -13.11 -22.01 -2.90
CA GLY A 221 -13.80 -23.16 -3.51
C GLY A 221 -12.89 -24.33 -3.90
N PRO A 222 -13.47 -25.44 -4.40
CA PRO A 222 -12.71 -26.57 -4.93
C PRO A 222 -11.93 -26.17 -6.20
N LEU A 223 -10.69 -26.62 -6.30
CA LEU A 223 -9.82 -26.48 -7.49
C LEU A 223 -10.33 -27.33 -8.66
#